data_AF-A0A6J7N5Z5-F1
#
_entry.id   AF-A0A6J7N5Z5-F1
#
_cell.length_a   1.000
_cell.length_b   1.000
_cell.length_c   1.000
_cell.angle_alpha   90.00
_cell.angle_beta   90.00
_cell.angle_gamma   90.00
#
_symmetry.space_group_name_H-M   'P 1'
#
loop_
_entity.id
_entity.type
_entity.pdbx_description
1 polymer ?
#
loop_
_entity_poly.entity_id
_entity_poly.type
_entity_poly.pdbx_seq_one_letter_code
_entity_poly.pdbx_strand_id
1 'polypeptide(L)'
;MRKMIELLAADGIAITMEDVIAATPPGATVGRPHLADALVNNKVIASRDEAFVDLLHNGSKYYVTHAAPTPEDAITQIRKAGGVAVIAHPFASRRGEVISAASFTNLVAAGLNGIEVNHRDHSQDEREQLSEIADQLALVKTGSSDYHGNGKLNALGENLTDPKQWEHLESLADARRVVRK
;
A
#
# COMPACT_ATOMS: atom_id res chain seq x y z
N MET A 1 10.51 -11.69 -5.21
CA MET A 1 10.52 -12.82 -6.16
C MET A 1 11.74 -13.72 -6.00
N ARG A 2 12.97 -13.30 -6.36
CA ARG A 2 14.19 -14.14 -6.25
C ARG A 2 14.34 -14.84 -4.89
N LYS A 3 14.12 -14.12 -3.79
CA LYS A 3 14.21 -14.70 -2.45
C LYS A 3 13.16 -15.80 -2.18
N MET A 4 11.96 -15.68 -2.72
CA MET A 4 10.93 -16.72 -2.59
C MET A 4 11.33 -17.98 -3.36
N ILE A 5 11.89 -17.81 -4.55
CA ILE A 5 12.44 -18.91 -5.37
C ILE A 5 13.58 -19.60 -4.63
N GLU A 6 14.51 -18.86 -4.03
CA GLU A 6 15.61 -19.43 -3.22
C GLU A 6 15.08 -20.29 -2.05
N LEU A 7 14.05 -19.81 -1.34
CA LEU A 7 13.47 -20.54 -0.20
C LEU A 7 12.75 -21.82 -0.66
N LEU A 8 11.99 -21.75 -1.76
CA LEU A 8 11.35 -22.92 -2.36
C LEU A 8 12.41 -23.95 -2.81
N ALA A 9 13.44 -23.49 -3.53
CA ALA A 9 14.52 -24.35 -4.01
C ALA A 9 15.34 -24.98 -2.87
N ALA A 10 15.55 -24.26 -1.77
CA ALA A 10 16.22 -24.78 -0.58
C ALA A 10 15.47 -25.96 0.07
N ASP A 11 14.15 -26.00 -0.08
CA ASP A 11 13.30 -27.11 0.36
C ASP A 11 13.04 -28.17 -0.74
N GLY A 12 13.84 -28.15 -1.81
CA GLY A 12 13.80 -29.15 -2.87
C GLY A 12 12.70 -28.94 -3.92
N ILE A 13 12.00 -27.81 -3.91
CA ILE A 13 11.01 -27.47 -4.92
C ILE A 13 11.72 -26.95 -6.17
N ALA A 14 11.58 -27.67 -7.28
CA ALA A 14 12.20 -27.32 -8.55
C ALA A 14 11.50 -26.11 -9.20
N ILE A 15 12.04 -24.92 -8.97
CA ILE A 15 11.54 -23.66 -9.53
C ILE A 15 12.69 -22.67 -9.76
N THR A 16 12.67 -21.97 -10.89
CA THR A 16 13.69 -20.97 -11.27
C THR A 16 13.06 -19.62 -11.59
N MET A 17 13.88 -18.56 -11.71
CA MET A 17 13.38 -17.25 -12.13
C MET A 17 12.94 -17.28 -13.60
N GLU A 18 13.62 -18.08 -14.41
CA GLU A 18 13.32 -18.31 -15.81
C GLU A 18 11.92 -18.91 -15.99
N ASP A 19 11.54 -19.88 -15.15
CA ASP A 19 10.19 -20.47 -15.15
C ASP A 19 9.12 -19.40 -14.87
N VAL A 20 9.37 -18.52 -13.89
CA VAL A 20 8.45 -17.43 -13.53
C VAL A 20 8.34 -16.40 -14.65
N ILE A 21 9.45 -16.06 -15.30
CA ILE A 21 9.46 -15.13 -16.45
C ILE A 21 8.70 -15.76 -17.62
N ALA A 22 8.90 -17.04 -17.92
CA ALA A 22 8.17 -17.76 -18.96
C ALA A 22 6.66 -17.79 -18.70
N ALA A 23 6.25 -17.81 -17.43
CA ALA A 23 4.85 -17.72 -17.02
C ALA A 23 4.31 -16.27 -16.93
N THR A 24 5.13 -15.25 -17.18
CA THR A 24 4.73 -13.83 -17.08
C THR A 24 4.41 -13.26 -18.47
N PRO A 25 3.21 -12.69 -18.69
CA PRO A 25 2.88 -12.04 -19.96
C PRO A 25 3.83 -10.88 -20.30
N PRO A 26 4.13 -10.63 -21.59
CA PRO A 26 4.96 -9.50 -22.00
C PRO A 26 4.43 -8.17 -21.46
N GLY A 27 5.29 -7.40 -20.80
CA GLY A 27 4.94 -6.09 -20.21
C GLY A 27 4.27 -6.15 -18.84
N ALA A 28 4.02 -7.34 -18.28
CA ALA A 28 3.48 -7.49 -16.93
C ALA A 28 4.58 -7.41 -15.86
N THR A 29 4.24 -6.87 -14.70
CA THR A 29 5.11 -6.88 -13.51
C THR A 29 5.07 -8.26 -12.85
N VAL A 30 6.24 -8.87 -12.66
CA VAL A 30 6.38 -10.18 -12.01
C VAL A 30 5.82 -10.15 -10.57
N GLY A 31 5.10 -11.19 -10.18
CA GLY A 31 4.37 -11.25 -8.91
C GLY A 31 4.01 -12.69 -8.53
N ARG A 32 3.46 -12.89 -7.33
CA ARG A 32 3.09 -14.23 -6.81
C ARG A 32 2.18 -15.05 -7.74
N PRO A 33 1.20 -14.45 -8.46
CA PRO A 33 0.40 -15.22 -9.40
C PRO A 33 1.26 -15.88 -10.49
N HIS A 34 2.28 -15.19 -11.00
CA HIS A 34 3.18 -15.75 -12.02
C HIS A 34 4.08 -16.86 -11.45
N LEU A 35 4.46 -16.76 -10.17
CA LEU A 35 5.15 -17.85 -9.48
C LEU A 35 4.25 -19.08 -9.30
N ALA A 36 2.97 -18.88 -8.97
CA ALA A 36 2.00 -19.97 -8.90
C ALA A 36 1.85 -20.69 -10.24
N ASP A 37 1.76 -19.93 -11.35
CA ASP A 37 1.64 -20.51 -12.69
C ASP A 37 2.89 -21.32 -13.05
N ALA A 38 4.08 -20.81 -12.72
CA ALA A 38 5.32 -21.53 -12.93
C ALA A 38 5.39 -22.83 -12.12
N LEU A 39 4.92 -22.83 -10.86
CA LEU A 39 4.85 -24.06 -10.04
C LEU A 39 3.87 -25.09 -10.63
N VAL A 40 2.74 -24.63 -11.18
CA VAL A 40 1.78 -25.50 -11.89
C VAL A 40 2.41 -26.08 -13.17
N ASN A 41 3.08 -25.24 -13.97
CA ASN A 41 3.75 -25.66 -15.20
C ASN A 41 4.86 -26.69 -14.92
N ASN A 42 5.57 -26.53 -13.80
CA ASN A 42 6.59 -27.47 -13.33
C ASN A 42 6.00 -28.72 -12.65
N LYS A 43 4.66 -28.85 -12.59
CA LYS A 43 3.92 -29.95 -11.96
C LYS A 43 4.25 -30.13 -10.47
N VAL A 44 4.65 -29.06 -9.79
CA VAL A 44 4.89 -29.04 -8.34
C VAL A 44 3.56 -29.01 -7.59
N ILE A 45 2.55 -28.36 -8.16
CA ILE A 45 1.24 -28.13 -7.53
C ILE A 45 0.15 -28.24 -8.60
N ALA A 46 -1.08 -28.64 -8.23
CA ALA A 46 -2.11 -28.96 -9.21
C ALA A 46 -2.85 -27.71 -9.73
N SER A 47 -2.88 -26.63 -8.94
CA SER A 47 -3.54 -25.39 -9.35
C SER A 47 -2.93 -24.14 -8.72
N ARG A 48 -3.24 -22.98 -9.31
CA ARG A 48 -2.86 -21.67 -8.75
C ARG A 48 -3.49 -21.45 -7.37
N ASP A 49 -4.74 -21.86 -7.17
CA ASP A 49 -5.43 -21.70 -5.89
C ASP A 49 -4.74 -22.51 -4.78
N GLU A 50 -4.41 -23.77 -5.06
CA GLU A 50 -3.64 -24.62 -4.15
C GLU A 50 -2.26 -24.01 -3.84
N ALA A 51 -1.59 -23.42 -4.82
CA ALA A 51 -0.32 -22.71 -4.58
C ALA A 51 -0.47 -21.55 -3.59
N PHE A 52 -1.58 -20.81 -3.64
CA PHE A 52 -1.85 -19.74 -2.68
C PHE A 52 -2.31 -20.24 -1.33
N VAL A 53 -2.92 -21.42 -1.23
CA VAL A 53 -3.29 -22.03 0.06
C VAL A 53 -2.04 -22.58 0.76
N ASP A 54 -1.19 -23.30 0.04
CA ASP A 54 -0.13 -24.12 0.66
C ASP A 54 1.24 -23.44 0.68
N LEU A 55 1.62 -22.73 -0.39
CA LEU A 55 3.00 -22.27 -0.58
C LEU A 55 3.16 -20.75 -0.57
N LEU A 56 2.18 -20.00 -1.07
CA LEU A 56 2.32 -18.58 -1.39
C LEU A 56 1.44 -17.64 -0.57
N HIS A 57 0.68 -18.15 0.41
CA HIS A 57 -0.05 -17.33 1.39
C HIS A 57 0.91 -16.49 2.26
N ASN A 58 0.39 -15.42 2.87
CA ASN A 58 1.20 -14.46 3.64
C ASN A 58 1.86 -15.07 4.90
N GLY A 59 1.37 -16.20 5.39
CA GLY A 59 1.95 -16.91 6.55
C GLY A 59 2.95 -18.01 6.18
N SER A 60 3.17 -18.25 4.89
CA SER A 60 4.09 -19.29 4.42
C SER A 60 5.53 -18.91 4.69
N LYS A 61 6.38 -19.88 5.04
CA LYS A 61 7.83 -19.67 5.17
C LYS A 61 8.50 -19.24 3.86
N TYR A 62 7.86 -19.46 2.71
CA TYR A 62 8.34 -19.03 1.41
C TYR A 62 7.91 -17.60 1.05
N TYR A 63 6.94 -17.04 1.77
CA TYR A 63 6.47 -15.70 1.53
C TYR A 63 7.52 -14.69 2.01
N VAL A 64 7.97 -13.88 1.08
CA VAL A 64 8.87 -12.77 1.36
C VAL A 64 8.09 -11.51 1.03
N THR A 65 7.77 -10.75 2.07
CA THR A 65 7.20 -9.42 1.89
C THR A 65 8.14 -8.58 1.02
N HIS A 66 7.57 -7.74 0.16
CA HIS A 66 8.40 -6.78 -0.57
C HIS A 66 9.13 -5.92 0.45
N ALA A 67 10.43 -5.71 0.25
CA ALA A 67 11.17 -4.71 1.00
C ALA A 67 10.51 -3.35 0.71
N ALA A 68 9.72 -2.89 1.67
CA ALA A 68 9.12 -1.56 1.68
C ALA A 68 9.86 -0.74 2.74
N PRO A 69 10.05 0.57 2.52
CA PRO A 69 10.52 1.44 3.59
C PRO A 69 9.54 1.39 4.76
N THR A 70 10.02 1.67 5.96
CA THR A 70 9.11 1.97 7.07
C THR A 70 8.28 3.21 6.73
N PRO A 71 7.06 3.36 7.27
CA PRO A 71 6.29 4.59 7.12
C PRO A 71 7.10 5.84 7.47
N GLU A 72 7.89 5.79 8.55
CA GLU A 72 8.77 6.87 9.00
C GLU A 72 9.85 7.22 7.97
N ASP A 73 10.50 6.21 7.38
CA ASP A 73 11.47 6.42 6.31
C ASP A 73 10.81 7.05 5.09
N ALA A 74 9.64 6.56 4.67
CA ALA A 74 8.91 7.08 3.53
C ALA A 74 8.51 8.55 3.75
N ILE A 75 7.96 8.88 4.92
CA ILE A 75 7.63 10.26 5.32
C ILE A 75 8.89 11.13 5.27
N THR A 76 9.99 10.68 5.86
CA THR A 76 11.26 11.42 5.88
C THR A 76 11.75 11.72 4.46
N GLN A 77 11.66 10.77 3.52
CA GLN A 77 12.07 11.00 2.14
C GLN A 77 11.15 11.99 1.41
N ILE A 78 9.83 11.91 1.61
CA ILE A 78 8.86 12.86 1.04
C ILE A 78 9.18 14.29 1.53
N ARG A 79 9.45 14.44 2.83
CA ARG A 79 9.82 15.73 3.43
C ARG A 79 11.16 16.24 2.92
N LYS A 80 12.18 15.38 2.78
CA LYS A 80 13.48 15.76 2.18
C LYS A 80 13.35 16.22 0.73
N ALA A 81 12.39 15.70 -0.01
CA ALA A 81 12.07 16.16 -1.36
C ALA A 81 11.29 17.49 -1.40
N GLY A 82 10.95 18.07 -0.24
CA GLY A 82 10.18 19.30 -0.08
C GLY A 82 8.67 19.12 -0.26
N GLY A 83 8.20 17.87 -0.27
CA GLY A 83 6.78 17.53 -0.36
C GLY A 83 6.10 17.48 1.00
N VAL A 84 4.84 17.06 0.98
CA VAL A 84 3.99 16.85 2.16
C VAL A 84 3.57 15.39 2.24
N ALA A 85 3.66 14.81 3.43
CA ALA A 85 3.33 13.40 3.63
C ALA A 85 1.91 13.27 4.18
N VAL A 86 1.12 12.38 3.57
CA VAL A 86 -0.24 12.03 4.00
C VAL A 86 -0.35 10.53 4.10
N ILE A 87 -0.85 10.01 5.23
CA ILE A 87 -1.20 8.58 5.32
C ILE A 87 -2.54 8.35 4.63
N ALA A 88 -2.52 7.53 3.59
CA ALA A 88 -3.71 7.12 2.85
C ALA A 88 -4.47 6.02 3.61
N HIS A 89 -5.79 6.16 3.65
CA HIS A 89 -6.79 5.24 4.20
C HIS A 89 -6.28 4.33 5.35
N PRO A 90 -5.80 4.92 6.47
CA PRO A 90 -5.05 4.20 7.53
C PRO A 90 -5.82 3.08 8.23
N PHE A 91 -7.16 3.18 8.26
CA PHE A 91 -8.03 2.23 8.94
C PHE A 91 -8.83 1.36 7.96
N ALA A 92 -8.42 1.27 6.68
CA ALA A 92 -9.06 0.39 5.71
C ALA A 92 -8.79 -1.10 6.01
N SER A 93 -9.37 -1.61 7.10
CA SER A 93 -9.21 -2.95 7.67
C SER A 93 -9.57 -4.07 6.69
N ARG A 94 -10.45 -3.78 5.72
CA ARG A 94 -10.77 -4.69 4.60
C ARG A 94 -9.60 -4.98 3.67
N ARG A 95 -8.52 -4.19 3.75
CA ARG A 95 -7.31 -4.31 2.92
C ARG A 95 -6.13 -4.97 3.66
N GLY A 96 -6.28 -5.32 4.93
CA GLY A 96 -5.24 -5.98 5.72
C GLY A 96 -5.02 -5.33 7.09
N GLU A 97 -3.79 -5.43 7.59
CA GLU A 97 -3.41 -4.79 8.86
C GLU A 97 -3.51 -3.27 8.75
N VAL A 98 -4.08 -2.66 9.79
CA VAL A 98 -4.23 -1.21 9.91
C VAL A 98 -3.15 -0.64 10.82
N ILE A 99 -2.85 0.63 10.65
CA ILE A 99 -1.95 1.34 11.56
C ILE A 99 -2.67 1.51 12.89
N SER A 100 -1.98 1.24 14.01
CA SER A 100 -2.52 1.52 15.34
C SER A 100 -2.59 3.03 15.58
N ALA A 101 -3.66 3.50 16.22
CA ALA A 101 -3.80 4.90 16.63
C ALA A 101 -2.58 5.41 17.43
N ALA A 102 -1.95 4.55 18.23
CA ALA A 102 -0.76 4.90 19.01
C ALA A 102 0.49 5.16 18.16
N SER A 103 0.51 4.71 16.90
CA SER A 103 1.67 4.88 16.01
C SER A 103 1.74 6.28 15.38
N PHE A 104 0.63 7.03 15.33
CA PHE A 104 0.62 8.34 14.67
C PHE A 104 1.58 9.36 15.28
N THR A 105 1.85 9.29 16.58
CA THR A 105 2.85 10.17 17.22
C THR A 105 4.24 9.99 16.62
N ASN A 106 4.65 8.76 16.32
CA ASN A 106 5.95 8.49 15.68
C ASN A 106 5.96 8.98 14.23
N LEU A 107 4.85 8.82 13.51
CA LEU A 107 4.72 9.31 12.14
C LEU A 107 4.79 10.85 12.07
N VAL A 108 4.15 11.54 13.02
CA VAL A 108 4.25 13.00 13.18
C VAL A 108 5.68 13.41 13.48
N ALA A 109 6.38 12.70 14.38
CA ALA A 109 7.79 12.96 14.66
C ALA A 109 8.69 12.77 13.43
N ALA A 110 8.33 11.86 12.52
CA ALA A 110 9.01 11.69 11.23
C ALA A 110 8.66 12.76 10.18
N GLY A 111 7.64 13.60 10.43
CA GLY A 111 7.23 14.71 9.57
C GLY A 111 5.90 14.52 8.84
N LEU A 112 4.99 13.70 9.36
CA LEU A 112 3.65 13.54 8.78
C LEU A 112 2.87 14.87 8.80
N ASN A 113 2.19 15.21 7.70
CA ASN A 113 1.45 16.46 7.57
C ASN A 113 -0.06 16.28 7.52
N GLY A 114 -0.54 15.11 7.07
CA GLY A 114 -1.96 14.87 6.95
C GLY A 114 -2.34 13.40 7.04
N ILE A 115 -3.64 13.19 7.08
CA ILE A 115 -4.27 11.88 7.18
C ILE A 115 -5.54 11.87 6.35
N GLU A 116 -5.73 10.79 5.59
CA GLU A 116 -6.96 10.60 4.84
C GLU A 116 -8.08 10.13 5.77
N VAL A 117 -9.08 10.98 5.96
CA VAL A 117 -10.26 10.71 6.77
C VAL A 117 -11.40 10.22 5.87
N ASN A 118 -11.72 10.97 4.82
CA ASN A 118 -12.86 10.69 3.97
C ASN A 118 -12.48 9.72 2.85
N HIS A 119 -12.71 8.44 3.09
CA HIS A 119 -12.49 7.38 2.11
C HIS A 119 -13.60 6.32 2.25
N ARG A 120 -13.94 5.63 1.15
CA ARG A 120 -15.06 4.66 1.14
C ARG A 120 -14.86 3.45 2.03
N ASP A 121 -13.60 3.11 2.29
CA ASP A 121 -13.22 1.95 3.10
C ASP A 121 -13.19 2.27 4.59
N HIS A 122 -13.50 3.52 4.97
CA HIS A 122 -13.73 3.91 6.36
C HIS A 122 -15.22 3.99 6.64
N SER A 123 -15.64 3.25 7.67
CA SER A 123 -16.92 3.42 8.34
C SER A 123 -17.05 4.81 8.99
N GLN A 124 -18.25 5.16 9.43
CA GLN A 124 -18.49 6.44 10.10
C GLN A 124 -17.65 6.56 11.39
N ASP A 125 -17.62 5.51 12.21
CA ASP A 125 -16.84 5.47 13.46
C ASP A 125 -15.33 5.62 13.19
N GLU A 126 -14.81 4.96 12.15
CA GLU A 126 -13.39 5.10 11.76
C GLU A 126 -13.09 6.53 11.29
N ARG A 127 -14.00 7.19 10.55
CA ARG A 127 -13.85 8.59 10.13
C ARG A 127 -13.82 9.52 11.34
N GLU A 128 -14.69 9.30 12.32
CA GLU A 128 -14.74 10.08 13.55
C GLU A 128 -13.44 9.94 14.35
N GLN A 129 -12.99 8.70 14.57
CA GLN A 129 -11.73 8.43 15.25
C GLN A 129 -10.51 9.05 14.53
N LEU A 130 -10.45 8.95 13.19
CA LEU A 130 -9.38 9.56 12.40
C LEU A 130 -9.43 11.09 12.46
N SER A 131 -10.63 11.67 12.47
CA SER A 131 -10.83 13.10 12.63
C SER A 131 -10.33 13.59 13.99
N GLU A 132 -10.62 12.86 15.07
CA GLU A 132 -10.13 13.17 16.42
C GLU A 132 -8.60 13.08 16.51
N ILE A 133 -8.00 12.02 15.95
CA ILE A 133 -6.54 11.87 15.89
C ILE A 133 -5.92 13.05 15.13
N ALA A 134 -6.52 13.42 13.99
CA ALA A 134 -6.04 14.53 13.19
C ALA A 134 -6.08 15.86 13.96
N ASP A 135 -7.16 16.12 14.70
CA ASP A 135 -7.30 17.33 15.51
C ASP A 135 -6.29 17.35 16.67
N GLN A 136 -6.11 16.23 17.37
CA GLN A 136 -5.17 16.12 18.49
C GLN A 136 -3.71 16.29 18.06
N LEU A 137 -3.36 15.82 16.86
CA LEU A 137 -2.00 15.87 16.32
C LEU A 137 -1.77 17.01 15.33
N ALA A 138 -2.75 17.91 15.17
CA ALA A 138 -2.72 19.03 14.22
C ALA A 138 -2.41 18.60 12.76
N LEU A 139 -2.93 17.45 12.34
CA LEU A 139 -2.80 16.93 10.99
C LEU A 139 -3.89 17.49 10.07
N VAL A 140 -3.52 17.71 8.82
CA VAL A 140 -4.48 18.06 7.76
C VAL A 140 -5.39 16.86 7.45
N LYS A 141 -6.69 17.11 7.38
CA LYS A 141 -7.70 16.09 7.04
C LYS A 141 -7.93 16.07 5.54
N THR A 142 -7.65 14.94 4.90
CA THR A 142 -7.87 14.76 3.46
C THR A 142 -9.00 13.78 3.16
N GLY A 143 -9.44 13.80 1.91
CA GLY A 143 -10.39 12.85 1.36
C GLY A 143 -10.12 12.62 -0.12
N SER A 144 -10.24 11.37 -0.55
CA SER A 144 -10.05 10.99 -1.94
C SER A 144 -10.96 9.85 -2.38
N SER A 145 -11.13 9.75 -3.69
CA SER A 145 -11.89 8.66 -4.28
C SER A 145 -11.08 7.38 -4.44
N ASP A 146 -9.74 7.41 -4.42
CA ASP A 146 -8.91 6.26 -4.82
C ASP A 146 -9.39 5.65 -6.17
N TYR A 147 -9.77 6.52 -7.12
CA TYR A 147 -10.38 6.13 -8.41
C TYR A 147 -9.40 5.37 -9.31
N HIS A 148 -9.83 4.25 -9.89
CA HIS A 148 -9.02 3.36 -10.71
C HIS A 148 -9.71 2.99 -12.05
N GLY A 149 -10.59 3.84 -12.58
CA GLY A 149 -11.32 3.52 -13.80
C GLY A 149 -12.32 2.38 -13.57
N ASN A 150 -12.31 1.39 -14.47
CA ASN A 150 -13.11 0.16 -14.34
C ASN A 150 -12.46 -0.89 -13.43
N GLY A 151 -11.28 -0.62 -12.87
CA GLY A 151 -10.52 -1.56 -12.03
C GLY A 151 -10.99 -1.63 -10.58
N LYS A 152 -11.81 -0.67 -10.12
CA LYS A 152 -12.43 -0.65 -8.79
C LYS A 152 -13.84 -0.08 -8.89
N LEU A 153 -14.65 -0.33 -7.86
CA LEU A 153 -16.00 0.24 -7.74
C LEU A 153 -16.00 1.72 -7.31
N ASN A 154 -14.84 2.34 -7.10
CA ASN A 154 -14.75 3.70 -6.59
C ASN A 154 -15.18 4.66 -7.71
N ALA A 155 -16.08 5.60 -7.42
CA ALA A 155 -16.47 6.64 -8.35
C ALA A 155 -15.56 7.85 -8.22
N LEU A 156 -15.24 8.49 -9.36
CA LEU A 156 -14.39 9.68 -9.34
C LEU A 156 -15.04 10.79 -8.51
N GLY A 157 -14.31 11.30 -7.51
CA GLY A 157 -14.77 12.37 -6.63
C GLY A 157 -15.81 11.95 -5.58
N GLU A 158 -16.00 10.65 -5.32
CA GLU A 158 -16.96 10.17 -4.29
C GLU A 158 -16.62 10.60 -2.85
N ASN A 159 -15.35 10.94 -2.59
CA ASN A 159 -14.92 11.68 -1.41
C ASN A 159 -13.94 12.77 -1.85
N LEU A 160 -13.94 13.89 -1.13
CA LEU A 160 -13.19 15.10 -1.49
C LEU A 160 -12.40 15.61 -0.28
N THR A 161 -11.33 16.35 -0.56
CA THR A 161 -10.62 17.16 0.43
C THR A 161 -11.24 18.54 0.46
N ASP A 162 -11.55 19.05 1.66
CA ASP A 162 -12.05 20.42 1.82
C ASP A 162 -11.02 21.43 1.27
N PRO A 163 -11.44 22.45 0.50
CA PRO A 163 -10.51 23.42 -0.09
C PRO A 163 -9.57 24.10 0.93
N LYS A 164 -10.03 24.38 2.15
CA LYS A 164 -9.18 24.97 3.20
C LYS A 164 -8.16 23.97 3.72
N GLN A 165 -8.53 22.71 3.84
CA GLN A 165 -7.58 21.64 4.20
C GLN A 165 -6.54 21.47 3.09
N TRP A 166 -6.94 21.55 1.82
CA TRP A 166 -6.02 21.55 0.69
C TRP A 166 -5.03 22.72 0.72
N GLU A 167 -5.53 23.95 0.92
CA GLU A 167 -4.69 25.15 1.02
C GLU A 167 -3.71 25.06 2.20
N HIS A 168 -4.18 24.54 3.34
CA HIS A 168 -3.33 24.28 4.50
C HIS A 168 -2.25 23.25 4.16
N LEU A 169 -2.59 22.13 3.53
CA LEU A 169 -1.61 21.12 3.10
C LEU A 169 -0.56 21.73 2.15
N GLU A 170 -0.99 22.49 1.14
CA GLU A 170 -0.11 23.17 0.19
C GLU A 170 0.85 24.14 0.91
N SER A 171 0.40 24.80 1.98
CA SER A 171 1.24 25.72 2.75
C SER A 171 2.40 25.05 3.47
N LEU A 172 2.32 23.74 3.74
CA LEU A 172 3.32 22.95 4.47
C LEU A 172 4.44 22.38 3.57
N ALA A 173 4.40 22.63 2.25
CA ALA A 173 5.40 22.17 1.30
C ALA A 173 6.59 23.14 1.19
N ASP A 174 7.82 22.61 1.21
CA ASP A 174 9.05 23.41 1.21
C ASP A 174 9.52 23.76 -0.22
N ALA A 175 9.21 22.92 -1.21
CA ALA A 175 9.55 23.12 -2.62
C ALA A 175 8.27 23.18 -3.47
N ARG A 176 7.75 24.40 -3.71
CA ARG A 176 6.52 24.58 -4.50
C ARG A 176 6.75 24.45 -6.00
N ARG A 177 5.90 23.64 -6.64
CA ARG A 177 5.33 23.99 -7.95
C ARG A 177 3.95 23.36 -8.13
N VAL A 178 2.95 23.80 -7.37
CA VAL A 178 1.55 23.55 -7.75
C VAL A 178 1.29 24.34 -9.03
N VAL A 179 1.08 23.63 -10.13
CA VAL A 179 0.75 24.25 -11.42
C VAL A 179 -0.69 24.73 -11.34
N ARG A 180 -0.87 26.05 -11.20
CA ARG A 180 -2.18 26.70 -11.27
C ARG A 180 -2.53 26.89 -12.76
N LYS A 181 -3.72 26.44 -13.15
CA LYS A 181 -4.31 26.69 -14.47
C LYS A 181 -5.13 27.98 -14.45
#